data_AF-A0A3D2W3W1-F1
#
_entry.id   AF-A0A3D2W3W1-F1
#
_cell.length_a   1.000
_cell.length_b   1.000
_cell.length_c   1.000
_cell.angle_alpha   90.00
_cell.angle_beta   90.00
_cell.angle_gamma   90.00
#
_symmetry.space_group_name_H-M   'P 1'
#
loop_
_entity.id
_entity.type
_entity.pdbx_description
1 polymer ?
#
loop_
_entity_poly.entity_id
_entity_poly.type
_entity_poly.pdbx_seq_one_letter_code
_entity_poly.pdbx_strand_id
1 'polypeptide(L)' 'RAAGGRLIIGGVELAITGETKPCANMDRQWQGLTAALTPDWRGGLTARVLRGGEVCVGDGVRWGA' A
#
# COMPACT_ATOMS: atom_id res chain seq x y z
N ARG A 1 10.39 -5.56 2.98
CA ARG A 1 10.16 -6.39 1.77
C ARG A 1 9.15 -5.64 0.92
N ALA A 2 9.52 -5.29 -0.31
CA ALA A 2 8.68 -4.64 -1.32
C ALA A 2 9.03 -5.22 -2.69
N ALA A 3 8.08 -5.17 -3.62
CA ALA A 3 7.96 -5.95 -4.86
C ALA A 3 7.96 -7.48 -4.67
N GLY A 4 6.85 -8.14 -5.00
CA GLY A 4 6.71 -9.60 -4.96
C GLY A 4 6.35 -10.20 -3.59
N GLY A 5 6.26 -9.39 -2.54
CA GLY A 5 5.77 -9.83 -1.23
C GLY A 5 4.26 -10.11 -1.22
N ARG A 6 3.84 -11.08 -0.42
CA ARG A 6 2.42 -11.34 -0.12
C ARG A 6 2.06 -10.74 1.23
N LEU A 7 1.00 -9.94 1.28
CA LEU A 7 0.46 -9.33 2.49
C LEU A 7 -0.93 -9.92 2.76
N ILE A 8 -1.18 -10.30 4.01
CA ILE A 8 -2.46 -10.83 4.44
C ILE A 8 -3.02 -9.89 5.51
N ILE A 9 -4.24 -9.43 5.29
CA ILE A 9 -5.00 -8.55 6.18
C ILE A 9 -6.35 -9.20 6.40
N GLY A 10 -6.62 -9.65 7.63
CA GLY A 10 -7.84 -10.40 7.92
C GLY A 10 -7.98 -11.61 6.98
N GLY A 11 -9.06 -11.63 6.18
CA GLY A 11 -9.35 -12.66 5.19
C GLY A 11 -8.82 -12.41 3.77
N VAL A 12 -8.15 -11.27 3.53
CA VAL A 12 -7.71 -10.83 2.20
C VAL A 12 -6.22 -11.12 1.99
N GLU A 13 -5.87 -11.59 0.78
CA GLU A 13 -4.48 -11.78 0.34
C GLU A 13 -4.14 -10.81 -0.80
N LEU A 14 -3.05 -10.08 -0.63
CA LEU A 14 -2.58 -9.03 -1.53
C LEU A 14 -1.15 -9.33 -2.00
N ALA A 15 -0.91 -9.23 -3.31
CA ALA A 15 0.43 -9.24 -3.88
C ALA A 15 0.94 -7.82 -4.08
N ILE A 16 2.07 -7.46 -3.47
CA ILE A 16 2.69 -6.16 -3.65
C ILE A 16 3.23 -6.04 -5.08
N THR A 17 2.69 -5.08 -5.84
CA THR A 17 3.04 -4.84 -7.24
C THR A 17 4.15 -3.82 -7.41
N GLY A 18 4.40 -3.00 -6.39
CA GLY A 18 5.44 -1.99 -6.40
C GLY A 18 5.11 -0.88 -5.41
N GLU A 19 5.69 0.28 -5.63
CA GLU A 19 5.55 1.42 -4.73
C GLU A 19 4.52 2.42 -5.28
N THR A 20 3.85 3.14 -4.38
CA THR A 20 2.86 4.16 -4.76
C THR A 20 3.58 5.44 -5.14
N LYS A 21 3.70 5.70 -6.45
CA LYS A 21 4.38 6.89 -6.96
C LYS A 21 3.67 8.17 -6.51
N PRO A 22 4.36 9.09 -5.79
CA PRO A 22 3.79 10.39 -5.50
C PRO A 22 3.42 11.17 -6.77
N CYS A 23 2.26 11.81 -6.77
CA CYS A 23 1.73 12.48 -7.96
C CYS A 23 0.89 13.71 -7.59
N ALA A 24 0.55 14.54 -8.58
CA ALA A 24 -0.22 15.77 -8.39
C ALA A 24 -1.57 15.59 -7.68
N ASN A 25 -2.13 14.37 -7.64
CA ASN A 25 -3.34 14.09 -6.85
C ASN A 25 -3.10 14.28 -5.35
N MET A 26 -1.89 14.02 -4.87
CA MET A 26 -1.50 14.22 -3.48
C MET A 26 -1.47 15.71 -3.14
N ASP A 27 -0.87 16.55 -3.99
CA ASP A 27 -0.88 18.00 -3.79
C ASP A 27 -2.30 18.61 -3.84
N ARG A 28 -3.20 17.99 -4.62
CA ARG A 28 -4.63 18.36 -4.61
C ARG A 28 -5.32 18.09 -3.27
N GLN A 29 -4.83 17.12 -2.48
CA GLN A 29 -5.33 16.90 -1.11
C GLN A 29 -4.67 17.87 -0.13
N TRP A 30 -3.37 18.09 -0.27
CA TRP A 30 -2.63 19.03 0.58
C TRP A 30 -1.38 19.56 -0.14
N GLN A 31 -1.24 20.88 -0.23
CA GLN A 31 -0.15 21.51 -0.98
C GLN A 31 1.23 21.12 -0.43
N GLY A 32 2.09 20.55 -1.27
CA GLY A 32 3.45 20.12 -0.90
C GLY A 32 3.52 18.66 -0.44
N LEU A 33 2.39 17.93 -0.43
CA LEU A 33 2.34 16.53 -0.04
C LEU A 33 3.14 15.64 -1.00
N THR A 34 3.14 15.92 -2.30
CA THR A 34 3.98 15.15 -3.25
C THR A 34 5.44 15.27 -2.88
N ALA A 35 5.92 16.49 -2.64
CA ALA A 35 7.30 16.75 -2.26
C ALA A 35 7.65 16.11 -0.91
N ALA A 36 6.72 16.12 0.06
CA ALA A 36 6.92 15.49 1.37
C ALA A 36 6.99 13.96 1.31
N LEU A 37 6.27 13.32 0.37
CA LEU A 37 6.21 11.85 0.22
C LEU A 37 7.27 11.30 -0.74
N THR A 38 7.94 12.16 -1.51
CA THR A 38 8.97 11.76 -2.49
C THR A 38 10.24 11.20 -1.84
N PRO A 39 10.81 11.82 -0.78
CA PRO A 39 11.94 11.24 -0.05
C PRO A 39 11.58 9.88 0.55
N ASP A 40 12.49 8.93 0.43
CA ASP A 40 12.38 7.56 0.98
C ASP A 40 11.09 6.81 0.62
N TRP A 41 10.43 7.23 -0.47
CA TRP A 41 9.21 6.64 -1.00
C TRP A 41 8.11 6.41 0.05
N ARG A 42 7.77 7.47 0.78
CA ARG A 42 6.78 7.42 1.86
C ARG A 42 5.33 7.39 1.38
N GLY A 43 5.10 7.30 0.07
CA GLY A 43 3.77 7.16 -0.55
C GLY A 43 3.08 5.82 -0.31
N GLY A 44 3.80 4.80 0.19
CA GLY A 44 3.27 3.47 0.46
C GLY A 44 3.45 2.50 -0.72
N LEU A 45 2.68 1.41 -0.71
CA LEU A 45 2.79 0.31 -1.67
C LEU A 45 1.52 0.15 -2.49
N THR A 46 1.67 -0.28 -3.74
CA THR A 46 0.56 -0.76 -4.57
C THR A 46 0.46 -2.28 -4.44
N ALA A 47 -0.76 -2.79 -4.45
CA ALA A 47 -1.00 -4.22 -4.39
C ALA A 47 -2.17 -4.65 -5.28
N ARG A 48 -2.15 -5.93 -5.66
CA ARG A 48 -3.22 -6.61 -6.39
C ARG A 48 -3.85 -7.66 -5.50
N VAL A 49 -5.18 -7.73 -5.50
CA VAL A 49 -5.93 -8.75 -4.77
C VAL A 49 -5.69 -10.12 -5.41
N LEU A 50 -5.15 -11.06 -4.64
CA LEU A 50 -5.06 -12.47 -5.00
C LEU A 50 -6.28 -13.25 -4.52
N ARG A 51 -6.76 -12.92 -3.31
CA ARG A 51 -7.95 -13.51 -2.70
C ARG A 51 -8.80 -12.43 -2.06
N GLY A 52 -10.05 -12.32 -2.49
CA GLY A 52 -11.03 -11.42 -1.89
C GLY A 52 -11.54 -11.93 -0.54
N GLY A 53 -12.05 -11.00 0.27
CA GLY A 53 -12.55 -11.23 1.62
C GLY A 53 -12.92 -9.90 2.27
N GLU A 54 -13.34 -9.96 3.53
CA GLU A 54 -13.65 -8.77 4.33
C GLU A 54 -12.39 -8.28 5.05
N VAL A 55 -12.31 -6.95 5.22
CA VAL A 55 -11.29 -6.27 6.03
C VAL A 55 -12.01 -5.35 7.00
N CYS A 56 -11.70 -5.51 8.28
CA CYS A 56 -12.23 -4.72 9.37
C CYS A 56 -11.11 -3.97 10.08
N VAL A 57 -11.46 -2.84 10.70
CA VAL A 57 -10.51 -2.10 11.55
C VAL A 57 -10.11 -3.00 12.73
N GLY A 58 -8.80 -3.15 12.94
CA GLY A 58 -8.23 -4.03 13.95
C GLY A 58 -7.79 -5.40 13.43
N ASP A 59 -8.06 -5.71 12.15
CA ASP A 59 -7.57 -6.96 11.55
C ASP A 59 -6.04 -7.03 11.57
N GLY A 60 -5.55 -8.22 11.92
CA GLY A 60 -4.12 -8.50 11.95
C GLY A 60 -3.49 -8.40 10.56
N VAL A 61 -2.31 -7.79 10.51
CA VAL A 61 -1.50 -7.67 9.30
C VAL A 61 -0.29 -8.59 9.41
N ARG A 62 -0.11 -9.48 8.45
CA ARG A 62 1.04 -10.40 8.40
C ARG A 62 1.56 -10.59 6.99
N TRP A 63 2.84 -10.90 6.88
CA TRP A 63 3.43 -11.34 5.61
C TRP A 63 3.02 -12.78 5.33
N GLY A 64 2.63 -13.05 4.08
CA GLY A 64 2.50 -14.40 3.54
C GLY A 64 3.87 -15.05 3.37
N ALA A 65 3.87 -16.38 3.33
CA ALA A 65 5.05 -17.17 2.99
C ALA A 65 5.41 -17.03 1.51
#